data_AF-A0A973BSE2-F1
#
_entry.id   AF-A0A973BSE2-F1
#
_cell.length_a   1.000
_cell.length_b   1.000
_cell.length_c   1.000
_cell.angle_alpha   90.00
_cell.angle_beta   90.00
_cell.angle_gamma   90.00
#
_symmetry.space_group_name_H-M   'P 1'
#
loop_
_entity.id
_entity.type
_entity.pdbx_description
1 polymer ?
#
loop_
_entity_poly.entity_id
_entity_poly.type
_entity_poly.pdbx_seq_one_letter_code
_entity_poly.pdbx_strand_id
1 'polypeptide(L)'
;MALTQGNLDLLAQYSQISQDLGYNVVEPANPRNAGAADISFAAEHVDMSLDGLGLMGSGAHTKNETADLTSLNKNIEKAAILIYRLAKQKAKH
;
A
#
# COMPACT_ATOMS: atom_id res chain seq x y z
N MET A 1 -4.28 -7.96 11.01
CA MET A 1 -4.59 -8.58 9.71
C MET A 1 -3.54 -9.64 9.41
N ALA A 2 -3.95 -10.83 8.97
CA ALA A 2 -3.01 -11.88 8.58
C ALA A 2 -2.35 -11.58 7.22
N LEU A 3 -1.12 -12.07 7.00
CA LEU A 3 -0.49 -12.05 5.69
C LEU A 3 -1.08 -13.17 4.83
N THR A 4 -1.88 -12.81 3.83
CA THR A 4 -2.49 -13.75 2.87
C THR A 4 -1.78 -13.69 1.52
N GLN A 5 -1.96 -14.72 0.69
CA GLN A 5 -1.43 -14.71 -0.68
C GLN A 5 -2.01 -13.54 -1.49
N GLY A 6 -3.32 -13.25 -1.35
CA GLY A 6 -3.95 -12.11 -2.03
C GLY A 6 -3.30 -10.76 -1.66
N ASN A 7 -2.95 -10.56 -0.38
CA ASN A 7 -2.25 -9.35 0.05
C ASN A 7 -0.84 -9.25 -0.58
N LEU A 8 -0.13 -10.38 -0.69
CA LEU A 8 1.19 -10.45 -1.32
C LEU A 8 1.12 -10.21 -2.84
N ASP A 9 0.12 -10.76 -3.52
CA ASP A 9 -0.08 -10.57 -4.95
C ASP A 9 -0.44 -9.10 -5.26
N LEU A 10 -1.26 -8.48 -4.40
CA LEU A 10 -1.59 -7.06 -4.51
C LEU A 10 -0.36 -6.17 -4.25
N LEU A 11 0.46 -6.52 -3.26
CA LEU A 11 1.74 -5.84 -2.99
C LEU A 11 2.69 -5.95 -4.19
N ALA A 12 2.80 -7.13 -4.80
CA ALA A 12 3.65 -7.36 -5.96
C ALA A 12 3.21 -6.47 -7.14
N GLN A 13 1.89 -6.35 -7.39
CA GLN A 13 1.37 -5.43 -8.41
C GLN A 13 1.71 -3.96 -8.09
N TYR A 14 1.56 -3.53 -6.84
CA TYR A 14 1.91 -2.18 -6.41
C TYR A 14 3.42 -1.90 -6.53
N SER A 15 4.25 -2.87 -6.17
CA SER A 15 5.72 -2.80 -6.29
C SER A 15 6.17 -2.78 -7.75
N GLN A 16 5.50 -3.52 -8.64
CA GLN A 16 5.76 -3.45 -10.08
C GLN A 16 5.43 -2.06 -10.64
N ILE A 17 4.29 -1.47 -10.26
CA ILE A 17 3.93 -0.11 -10.67
C ILE A 17 4.97 0.91 -10.19
N SER A 18 5.47 0.75 -8.95
CA SER A 18 6.56 1.58 -8.41
C SER A 18 7.79 1.55 -9.33
N GLN A 19 8.20 0.36 -9.75
CA GLN A 19 9.36 0.17 -10.64
C GLN A 19 9.10 0.69 -12.06
N ASP A 20 7.89 0.47 -12.60
CA ASP A 20 7.48 1.00 -13.91
C ASP A 20 7.58 2.54 -13.98
N LEU A 21 7.34 3.23 -12.85
CA LEU A 21 7.46 4.68 -12.71
C LEU A 21 8.91 5.16 -12.44
N GLY A 22 9.88 4.24 -12.35
CA GLY A 22 11.27 4.55 -12.02
C GLY A 22 11.53 4.77 -10.53
N TYR A 23 10.62 4.32 -9.65
CA TYR A 23 10.82 4.32 -8.21
C TYR A 23 11.41 2.99 -7.72
N ASN A 24 11.58 2.88 -6.40
CA ASN A 24 12.16 1.70 -5.77
C ASN A 24 11.15 0.56 -5.61
N VAL A 25 11.66 -0.66 -5.38
CA VAL A 25 10.87 -1.80 -4.91
C VAL A 25 10.14 -1.44 -3.63
N VAL A 26 8.87 -1.85 -3.53
CA VAL A 26 8.08 -1.75 -2.30
C VAL A 26 8.07 -3.10 -1.60
N GLU A 27 8.54 -3.10 -0.36
CA GLU A 27 8.63 -4.27 0.50
C GLU A 27 7.52 -4.28 1.57
N PRO A 28 7.10 -5.45 2.07
CA PRO A 28 6.15 -5.52 3.16
C PRO A 28 6.74 -4.88 4.42
N ALA A 29 5.94 -4.04 5.09
CA ALA A 29 6.32 -3.49 6.38
C ALA A 29 6.50 -4.62 7.42
N ASN A 30 7.47 -4.47 8.32
CA ASN A 30 7.61 -5.39 9.44
C ASN A 30 6.31 -5.34 10.28
N PRO A 31 5.62 -6.48 10.51
CA PRO A 31 4.36 -6.50 11.25
C PRO A 31 4.45 -5.87 12.64
N ARG A 32 5.62 -5.92 13.29
CA ARG A 32 5.85 -5.28 14.60
C ARG A 32 5.80 -3.75 14.55
N ASN A 33 6.01 -3.17 13.37
CA ASN A 33 6.02 -1.73 13.14
C ASN A 33 4.70 -1.21 12.55
N ALA A 34 3.80 -2.10 12.11
CA ALA A 34 2.59 -1.74 11.38
C ALA A 34 1.48 -1.15 12.27
N GLY A 35 1.60 -1.24 13.60
CA GLY A 35 0.56 -0.80 14.52
C GLY A 35 -0.77 -1.55 14.34
N ALA A 36 -1.83 -1.06 14.98
CA ALA A 36 -3.19 -1.52 14.73
C ALA A 36 -3.83 -0.59 13.69
N ALA A 37 -4.32 -1.15 12.59
CA ALA A 37 -4.99 -0.40 11.53
C ALA A 37 -6.40 -0.93 11.28
N ASP A 38 -7.34 -0.01 11.07
CA ASP A 38 -8.77 -0.31 10.89
C ASP A 38 -9.05 -1.19 9.66
N ILE A 39 -8.11 -1.23 8.69
CA ILE A 39 -8.17 -2.16 7.55
C ILE A 39 -8.38 -3.62 8.00
N SER A 40 -7.89 -3.98 9.19
CA SER A 40 -8.03 -5.32 9.74
C SER A 40 -9.49 -5.75 9.95
N PHE A 41 -10.41 -4.81 10.16
CA PHE A 41 -11.85 -5.11 10.25
C PHE A 41 -12.51 -5.36 8.88
N ALA A 42 -11.93 -4.82 7.81
CA ALA A 42 -12.43 -5.02 6.45
C ALA A 42 -11.77 -6.19 5.72
N ALA A 43 -10.55 -6.57 6.14
CA ALA A 43 -9.71 -7.53 5.44
C ALA A 43 -10.32 -8.94 5.30
N GLU A 44 -11.18 -9.36 6.23
CA GLU A 44 -11.86 -10.66 6.15
C GLU A 44 -13.06 -10.67 5.17
N HIS A 45 -13.42 -9.50 4.61
CA HIS A 45 -14.55 -9.32 3.71
C HIS A 45 -14.13 -9.09 2.25
N VAL A 46 -12.84 -9.15 1.95
CA VAL A 46 -12.28 -8.93 0.60
C VAL A 46 -11.19 -9.95 0.29
N ASP A 47 -10.97 -10.24 -1.00
CA ASP A 47 -9.95 -11.23 -1.42
C ASP A 47 -8.51 -10.78 -1.12
N MET A 48 -8.28 -9.47 -1.13
CA MET A 48 -6.96 -8.86 -0.96
C MET A 48 -7.09 -7.41 -0.47
N SER A 49 -6.10 -6.96 0.30
CA SER A 49 -6.08 -5.64 0.92
C SER A 49 -4.65 -5.14 1.15
N LEU A 50 -4.44 -3.83 1.07
CA LEU A 50 -3.19 -3.14 1.39
C LEU A 50 -3.47 -1.88 2.20
N ASP A 51 -2.57 -1.57 3.11
CA ASP A 51 -2.54 -0.33 3.90
C ASP A 51 -1.16 0.33 3.77
N GLY A 52 -0.99 1.53 4.33
CA GLY A 52 0.28 2.25 4.32
C GLY A 52 0.60 2.86 2.95
N LEU A 53 -0.41 3.10 2.11
CA LEU A 53 -0.24 3.73 0.80
C LEU A 53 -0.15 5.26 0.87
N GLY A 54 -0.25 5.85 2.07
CA GLY A 54 -0.38 7.29 2.28
C GLY A 54 0.96 8.04 2.36
N LEU A 55 0.95 9.16 3.07
CA LEU A 55 2.14 9.98 3.32
C LEU A 55 3.16 9.21 4.17
N MET A 56 4.42 9.22 3.75
CA MET A 56 5.51 8.63 4.53
C MET A 56 6.06 9.66 5.52
N GLY A 57 6.69 9.16 6.59
CA GLY A 57 7.16 10.01 7.67
C GLY A 57 7.90 9.21 8.73
N SER A 58 8.20 9.86 9.85
CA SER A 58 8.81 9.21 11.01
C SER A 58 8.28 9.78 12.32
N GLY A 59 8.42 9.03 13.40
CA GLY A 59 8.02 9.49 14.74
C GLY A 59 6.51 9.58 14.94
N ALA A 60 5.72 8.76 14.22
CA ALA A 60 4.27 8.70 14.35
C ALA A 60 3.84 8.61 15.83
N HIS A 61 2.84 9.40 16.21
CA HIS A 61 2.32 9.51 17.58
C HIS A 61 3.32 10.09 18.60
N THR A 62 4.28 10.90 18.15
CA THR A 62 5.21 11.61 19.03
C THR A 62 5.26 13.09 18.71
N LYS A 63 5.81 13.90 19.62
CA LYS A 63 6.08 15.33 19.36
C LYS A 63 7.11 15.58 18.24
N ASN A 64 7.83 14.53 17.83
CA ASN A 64 8.84 14.58 16.77
C ASN A 64 8.31 13.99 15.46
N GLU A 65 6.99 13.89 15.31
CA GLU A 65 6.37 13.40 14.08
C GLU A 65 6.73 14.29 12.89
N THR A 66 7.13 13.65 11.79
CA THR A 66 7.55 14.32 10.56
C THR A 66 6.87 13.70 9.36
N ALA A 67 6.67 14.50 8.32
CA ALA A 67 6.10 14.08 7.06
C ALA A 67 7.09 14.34 5.91
N ASP A 68 7.28 13.33 5.06
CA ASP A 68 7.99 13.47 3.79
C ASP A 68 7.01 13.78 2.67
N LEU A 69 6.85 15.08 2.37
CA LEU A 69 5.96 15.55 1.31
C LEU A 69 6.35 15.03 -0.09
N THR A 70 7.59 14.62 -0.30
CA THR A 70 8.04 14.06 -1.59
C THR A 70 7.48 12.66 -1.84
N SER A 71 7.04 11.96 -0.79
CA SER A 71 6.41 10.64 -0.89
C SER A 71 4.97 10.70 -1.40
N LEU A 72 4.28 11.82 -1.20
CA LEU A 72 2.86 11.95 -1.47
C LEU A 72 2.54 11.76 -2.96
N ASN A 73 3.25 12.49 -3.84
CA ASN A 73 3.03 12.39 -5.29
C ASN A 73 3.32 10.98 -5.81
N LYS A 74 4.43 10.37 -5.37
CA LYS A 74 4.81 9.00 -5.77
C LYS A 74 3.74 7.99 -5.39
N ASN A 75 3.19 8.12 -4.18
CA ASN A 75 2.20 7.19 -3.68
C ASN A 75 0.82 7.41 -4.32
N ILE A 76 0.44 8.65 -4.63
CA ILE A 76 -0.76 8.96 -5.42
C ILE A 76 -0.69 8.28 -6.79
N GLU A 77 0.41 8.44 -7.51
CA GLU A 77 0.58 7.84 -8.85
C GLU A 77 0.46 6.32 -8.81
N LYS A 78 1.18 5.68 -7.89
CA LYS A 78 1.14 4.21 -7.75
C LYS A 78 -0.27 3.73 -7.40
N ALA A 79 -0.96 4.38 -6.46
CA ALA A 79 -2.31 4.00 -6.05
C ALA A 79 -3.32 4.20 -7.19
N ALA A 80 -3.25 5.32 -7.91
CA ALA A 80 -4.14 5.61 -9.03
C ALA A 80 -3.99 4.57 -10.15
N ILE A 81 -2.76 4.22 -10.52
CA ILE A 81 -2.50 3.21 -11.55
C ILE A 81 -2.95 1.82 -11.07
N LEU A 82 -2.73 1.47 -9.81
CA LEU A 82 -3.17 0.19 -9.24
C LEU A 82 -4.69 0.06 -9.35
N ILE A 83 -5.43 1.06 -8.86
CA ILE A 83 -6.90 1.09 -8.93
C ILE A 83 -7.38 0.96 -10.39
N TYR A 84 -6.75 1.71 -11.31
CA TYR A 84 -7.08 1.64 -12.73
C TYR A 84 -6.86 0.25 -13.33
N ARG A 85 -5.71 -0.38 -13.06
CA ARG A 85 -5.38 -1.73 -13.56
C ARG A 85 -6.36 -2.78 -13.02
N LEU A 86 -6.68 -2.73 -11.73
CA LEU A 86 -7.65 -3.64 -11.10
C LEU A 86 -9.06 -3.48 -11.67
N ALA A 87 -9.52 -2.25 -11.88
CA ALA A 87 -10.83 -1.99 -12.49
C ALA A 87 -10.93 -2.56 -13.91
N LYS A 88 -9.85 -2.50 -14.69
CA LYS A 88 -9.79 -3.07 -16.05
C LYS A 88 -9.69 -4.59 -16.07
N GLN A 89 -9.10 -5.22 -15.06
CA GLN A 89 -9.08 -6.68 -14.92
C GLN A 89 -10.49 -7.21 -14.61
N LYS A 90 -11.22 -6.58 -13.68
CA LYS A 90 -12.60 -6.97 -13.35
C LYS A 90 -13.55 -6.89 -14.54
N ALA A 91 -13.41 -5.87 -15.39
CA ALA A 91 -14.26 -5.69 -16.57
C ALA A 91 -14.04 -6.72 -17.70
N LYS A 92 -13.03 -7.60 -17.58
CA LYS A 92 -12.73 -8.66 -18.57
C LYS A 92 -13.39 -10.01 -18.23
N HIS A 93 -14.10 -10.10 -17.12
CA HIS A 93 -14.90 -11.26 -16.70
C HIS A 93 -16.39 -10.88 -16.72
#